data_AF-A0A4Y2AEC0-F1
#
_entry.id   AF-A0A4Y2AEC0-F1
#
_cell.length_a   1.000
_cell.length_b   1.000
_cell.length_c   1.000
_cell.angle_alpha   90.00
_cell.angle_beta   90.00
_cell.angle_gamma   90.00
#
_symmetry.space_group_name_H-M   'P 1'
#
loop_
_entity.id
_entity.type
_entity.pdbx_description
1 polymer ?
#
loop_
_entity_poly.entity_id
_entity_poly.type
_entity_poly.pdbx_seq_one_letter_code
_entity_poly.pdbx_strand_id
1 'polypeptide(L)'
;MRSMKVSGGLTQGRNMSDGVIAHCICTMPGSLQQTRETSDLKKFLNWLKQHSPFNQSEELISLSSGIVADDRVNCDSAEELGENAAKGIVGKRFADVTLKRKVQVFTLAAMENTKLIDTDSVVFNPNQLFYLIACVLRSADDLEGCLQYE
;
A
#
# COMPACT_ATOMS: atom_id res chain seq x y z
N MET A 1 26.38 28.21 -53.10
CA MET A 1 26.14 27.71 -51.72
C MET A 1 24.64 27.49 -51.54
N ARG A 2 24.22 26.25 -51.31
CA ARG A 2 22.82 25.90 -51.01
C ARG A 2 22.58 26.12 -49.52
N SER A 3 21.59 26.95 -49.18
CA SER A 3 21.10 27.07 -47.80
C SER A 3 20.06 25.98 -47.56
N MET A 4 20.30 25.15 -46.55
CA MET A 4 19.51 23.97 -46.20
C MET A 4 18.39 24.41 -45.25
N LYS A 5 17.14 24.41 -45.72
CA LYS A 5 15.96 24.61 -44.87
C LYS A 5 15.52 23.24 -44.33
N VAL A 6 15.70 23.03 -43.03
CA VAL A 6 15.21 21.83 -42.34
C VAL A 6 13.70 21.99 -42.17
N SER A 7 12.92 21.23 -42.92
CA SER A 7 11.46 21.15 -42.75
C SER A 7 11.14 20.26 -41.54
N GLY A 8 11.44 20.74 -40.34
CA GLY A 8 10.88 20.22 -39.09
C GLY A 8 9.48 20.79 -38.89
N GLY A 9 8.53 20.38 -39.75
CA GLY A 9 7.12 20.76 -39.65
C GLY A 9 6.31 19.59 -39.12
N LEU A 10 6.39 19.31 -37.82
CA LEU A 10 5.28 18.66 -37.14
C LEU A 10 4.25 19.76 -36.82
N THR A 11 3.00 19.45 -37.16
CA THR A 11 1.75 20.17 -36.89
C THR A 11 1.54 21.50 -37.61
N GLN A 12 0.82 21.46 -38.74
CA GLN A 12 -0.46 22.19 -38.90
C GLN A 12 -1.11 21.75 -40.23
N GLY A 13 -2.16 20.91 -40.21
CA GLY A 13 -2.90 20.64 -41.45
C GLY A 13 -3.65 19.32 -41.61
N ARG A 14 -3.70 18.44 -40.60
CA ARG A 14 -4.64 17.31 -40.62
C ARG A 14 -5.39 17.31 -39.30
N ASN A 15 -6.65 17.73 -39.32
CA ASN A 15 -7.55 17.69 -38.18
C ASN A 15 -7.63 16.25 -37.67
N MET A 16 -6.86 15.93 -36.63
CA MET A 16 -7.11 14.77 -35.79
C MET A 16 -8.39 15.11 -35.03
N SER A 17 -9.51 14.48 -35.40
CA SER A 17 -10.72 14.59 -34.61
C SER A 17 -10.52 13.84 -33.28
N ASP A 18 -11.24 14.25 -32.24
CA ASP A 18 -11.19 13.60 -30.93
C ASP A 18 -11.46 12.09 -31.04
N GLY A 19 -12.29 11.67 -32.01
CA GLY A 19 -12.55 10.26 -32.30
C GLY A 19 -11.33 9.50 -32.83
N VAL A 20 -10.45 10.13 -33.62
CA VAL A 20 -9.21 9.52 -34.11
C VAL A 20 -8.17 9.42 -33.00
N ILE A 21 -8.11 10.41 -32.11
CA ILE A 21 -7.25 10.39 -30.92
C ILE A 21 -7.71 9.27 -29.97
N ALA A 22 -9.01 9.19 -29.69
CA ALA A 22 -9.59 8.16 -28.84
C ALA A 22 -9.37 6.75 -29.44
N HIS A 23 -9.58 6.57 -30.74
CA HIS A 23 -9.33 5.30 -31.43
C HIS A 23 -7.85 4.89 -31.33
N CYS A 24 -6.92 5.82 -31.53
CA CYS A 24 -5.48 5.56 -31.45
C CYS A 24 -5.05 5.19 -30.03
N ILE A 25 -5.61 5.84 -29.01
CA ILE A 25 -5.38 5.47 -27.61
C ILE A 25 -5.95 4.07 -27.33
N CYS A 26 -7.17 3.75 -27.77
CA CYS A 26 -7.85 2.48 -27.51
C CYS A 26 -7.29 1.27 -28.27
N THR A 27 -6.58 1.44 -29.38
CA THR A 27 -5.95 0.33 -30.13
C THR A 27 -4.53 0.00 -29.68
N MET A 28 -3.93 0.79 -28.78
CA MET A 28 -2.63 0.48 -28.20
C MET A 28 -2.74 -0.77 -27.31
N PRO A 29 -1.84 -1.76 -27.41
CA PRO A 29 -1.91 -2.99 -26.62
C PRO A 29 -1.98 -2.75 -25.11
N GLY A 30 -1.29 -1.70 -24.62
CA GLY A 30 -1.26 -1.34 -23.20
C GLY A 30 -2.56 -0.70 -22.68
N SER A 31 -3.34 -0.01 -23.52
CA SER A 31 -4.59 0.64 -23.08
C SER A 31 -5.76 -0.35 -22.97
N LEU A 32 -5.77 -1.41 -23.80
CA LEU A 32 -6.72 -2.53 -23.68
C LEU A 32 -6.45 -3.37 -22.43
N GLN A 33 -5.18 -3.55 -22.04
CA GLN A 33 -4.80 -4.16 -20.77
C GLN A 33 -5.24 -3.28 -19.59
N GLN A 34 -4.95 -1.98 -19.63
CA GLN A 34 -5.31 -1.03 -18.58
C GLN A 34 -6.84 -0.90 -18.38
N THR A 35 -7.65 -0.98 -19.44
CA THR A 35 -9.12 -0.93 -19.35
C THR A 35 -9.75 -2.24 -18.84
N ARG A 36 -9.17 -3.41 -19.17
CA ARG A 36 -9.59 -4.70 -18.60
C ARG A 36 -9.18 -4.85 -17.14
N GLU A 37 -7.92 -4.56 -16.83
CA GLU A 37 -7.37 -4.56 -15.47
C GLU A 37 -8.17 -3.65 -14.54
N THR A 38 -8.60 -2.48 -15.01
CA THR A 38 -9.46 -1.59 -14.22
C THR A 38 -10.89 -2.11 -14.03
N SER A 39 -11.42 -2.92 -14.95
CA SER A 39 -12.76 -3.52 -14.81
C SER A 39 -12.77 -4.68 -13.81
N ASP A 40 -11.74 -5.53 -13.84
CA ASP A 40 -11.63 -6.66 -12.92
C ASP A 40 -11.18 -6.20 -11.53
N LEU A 41 -10.31 -5.18 -11.45
CA LEU A 41 -10.00 -4.48 -10.20
C LEU A 41 -11.27 -3.90 -9.56
N LYS A 42 -12.16 -3.27 -10.34
CA LYS A 42 -13.44 -2.75 -9.81
C LYS A 42 -14.34 -3.85 -9.27
N LYS A 43 -14.44 -5.00 -9.96
CA LYS A 43 -15.20 -6.16 -9.45
C LYS A 43 -14.61 -6.68 -8.15
N PHE A 44 -13.28 -6.83 -8.09
CA PHE A 44 -12.57 -7.27 -6.90
C PHE A 44 -12.76 -6.30 -5.73
N LEU A 45 -12.61 -4.99 -5.96
CA LEU A 45 -12.83 -3.96 -4.94
C LEU A 45 -14.28 -3.95 -4.45
N ASN A 46 -15.26 -4.14 -5.33
CA ASN A 46 -16.66 -4.24 -4.93
C ASN A 46 -16.92 -5.48 -4.07
N TRP A 47 -16.34 -6.63 -4.45
CA TRP A 47 -16.42 -7.85 -3.67
C TRP A 47 -15.75 -7.68 -2.29
N LEU A 48 -14.54 -7.11 -2.24
CA LEU A 48 -13.80 -6.87 -1.00
C LEU A 48 -14.52 -5.91 -0.05
N LYS A 49 -15.23 -4.91 -0.58
CA LYS A 49 -16.07 -4.01 0.24
C LYS A 49 -17.25 -4.74 0.87
N GLN A 50 -17.82 -5.72 0.19
CA GLN A 50 -18.96 -6.51 0.69
C GLN A 50 -18.49 -7.65 1.62
N HIS A 51 -17.27 -8.14 1.40
CA HIS A 51 -16.65 -9.25 2.12
C HIS A 51 -15.29 -8.82 2.66
N SER A 52 -15.28 -7.83 3.56
CA SER A 52 -14.03 -7.37 4.16
C SER A 52 -13.40 -8.51 4.96
N PRO A 53 -12.20 -8.97 4.62
CA PRO A 53 -11.48 -9.99 5.39
C PRO A 53 -10.91 -9.41 6.68
N PHE A 54 -10.94 -8.08 6.84
CA PHE A 54 -10.44 -7.39 8.01
C PHE A 54 -11.55 -7.28 9.05
N ASN A 55 -11.28 -7.80 10.25
CA ASN A 55 -12.10 -7.56 11.43
C ASN A 55 -12.13 -6.07 11.73
N GLN A 56 -13.29 -5.54 12.10
CA GLN A 56 -13.39 -4.18 12.65
C GLN A 56 -12.78 -4.20 14.05
N SER A 57 -11.48 -3.98 14.15
CA SER A 57 -10.77 -3.78 15.41
C SER A 57 -10.44 -2.30 15.58
N GLU A 58 -10.52 -1.81 16.81
CA GLU A 58 -10.01 -0.49 17.19
C GLU A 58 -8.48 -0.49 17.32
N GLU A 59 -7.85 -1.67 17.34
CA GLU A 59 -6.40 -1.83 17.47
C GLU A 59 -5.69 -1.64 16.12
N LEU A 60 -4.50 -1.04 16.16
CA LEU A 60 -3.65 -0.89 14.98
C LEU A 60 -2.96 -2.23 14.67
N ILE A 61 -3.26 -2.82 13.52
CA ILE A 61 -2.76 -4.15 13.14
C ILE A 61 -1.96 -4.09 11.83
N SER A 62 -0.80 -4.72 11.82
CA SER A 62 -0.02 -4.95 10.60
C SER A 62 -0.72 -5.98 9.71
N LEU A 63 -1.16 -5.58 8.52
CA LEU A 63 -1.79 -6.51 7.57
C LEU A 63 -0.83 -7.56 7.02
N SER A 64 0.46 -7.25 6.95
CA SER A 64 1.47 -8.18 6.44
C SER A 64 1.91 -9.20 7.48
N SER A 65 1.87 -8.84 8.77
CA SER A 65 2.40 -9.68 9.84
C SER A 65 1.38 -10.18 10.86
N GLY A 66 0.18 -9.60 10.90
CA GLY A 66 -0.81 -9.86 11.95
C GLY A 66 -0.38 -9.35 13.33
N ILE A 67 0.69 -8.54 13.42
CA ILE A 67 1.14 -7.95 14.68
C ILE A 67 0.18 -6.83 15.07
N VAL A 68 -0.33 -6.92 16.28
CA VAL A 68 -1.15 -5.89 16.94
C VAL A 68 -0.20 -4.91 17.61
N ALA A 69 -0.40 -3.62 17.40
CA ALA A 69 0.36 -2.55 18.02
C ALA A 69 0.23 -2.57 19.55
N ASP A 70 1.32 -2.22 20.24
CA ASP A 70 1.27 -1.85 21.65
C ASP A 70 0.99 -0.35 21.81
N ASP A 71 0.81 0.11 23.05
CA ASP A 71 0.56 1.51 23.39
C ASP A 71 1.71 2.47 23.00
N ARG A 72 2.87 1.94 22.58
CA ARG A 72 4.06 2.74 22.25
C ARG A 72 4.08 3.11 20.77
N VAL A 73 3.44 2.31 19.91
CA VAL A 73 3.33 2.57 18.48
C VAL A 73 2.31 3.67 18.24
N ASN A 74 2.68 4.64 17.40
CA ASN A 74 1.86 5.82 17.09
C ASN A 74 1.96 6.22 15.61
N CYS A 75 2.29 5.27 14.74
CA CYS A 75 2.55 5.56 13.32
C CYS A 75 1.29 5.90 12.52
N ASP A 76 0.12 5.52 12.99
CA ASP A 76 -1.19 5.97 12.50
C ASP A 76 -1.36 7.49 12.62
N SER A 77 -0.79 8.09 13.67
CA SER A 77 -0.86 9.52 13.99
C SER A 77 0.37 10.31 13.50
N ALA A 78 1.15 9.74 12.59
CA ALA A 78 2.44 10.31 12.15
C ALA A 78 2.31 11.69 11.50
N GLU A 79 1.26 11.90 10.71
CA GLU A 79 1.00 13.19 10.05
C GLU A 79 0.71 14.28 11.08
N GLU A 80 -0.23 14.03 12.00
CA GLU A 80 -0.59 14.98 13.06
C GLU A 80 0.62 15.33 13.94
N LEU A 81 1.39 14.31 14.36
CA LEU A 81 2.63 14.50 15.12
C LEU A 81 3.63 15.37 14.35
N GLY A 82 3.79 15.11 13.05
CA GLY A 82 4.67 15.86 12.15
C GLY A 82 4.24 17.31 12.00
N GLU A 83 2.95 17.56 11.80
CA GLU A 83 2.40 18.92 11.72
C GLU A 83 2.61 19.70 13.01
N ASN A 84 2.34 19.07 14.16
CA ASN A 84 2.52 19.70 15.47
C ASN A 84 3.99 20.02 15.74
N ALA A 85 4.90 19.13 15.35
CA ALA A 85 6.33 19.38 15.39
C ALA A 85 6.74 20.55 14.47
N ALA A 86 6.22 20.58 13.25
CA ALA A 86 6.50 21.64 12.26
C ALA A 86 5.99 23.01 12.75
N LYS A 87 4.77 23.09 13.28
CA LYS A 87 4.21 24.32 13.88
C LYS A 87 5.11 24.83 15.01
N GLY A 88 5.71 23.94 15.79
CA GLY A 88 6.65 24.27 16.86
C GLY A 88 8.01 24.82 16.40
N ILE A 89 8.34 24.72 15.11
CA ILE A 89 9.57 25.23 14.48
C ILE A 89 9.34 26.64 13.90
N VAL A 90 8.14 26.90 13.36
CA VAL A 90 7.81 28.19 12.74
C VAL A 90 8.06 29.35 13.71
N GLY A 91 8.79 30.36 13.24
CA GLY A 91 9.11 31.57 14.01
C GLY A 91 10.27 31.44 15.00
N LYS A 92 10.90 30.26 15.14
CA LYS A 92 12.12 30.08 15.94
C LYS A 92 13.38 30.21 15.11
N ARG A 93 14.47 30.67 15.73
CA ARG A 93 15.81 30.56 15.14
C ARG A 93 16.26 29.11 15.19
N PHE A 94 17.11 28.71 14.25
CA PHE A 94 17.60 27.33 14.17
C PHE A 94 18.22 26.81 15.48
N ALA A 95 19.00 27.66 16.17
CA ALA A 95 19.62 27.30 17.46
C ALA A 95 18.60 27.05 18.60
N ASP A 96 17.39 27.60 18.47
CA ASP A 96 16.33 27.50 19.48
C ASP A 96 15.36 26.33 19.18
N VAL A 97 15.55 25.63 18.06
CA VAL A 97 14.76 24.44 17.69
C VAL A 97 15.28 23.23 18.48
N THR A 98 14.40 22.60 19.24
CA THR A 98 14.71 21.36 19.98
C THR A 98 13.76 20.26 19.54
N LEU A 99 14.30 19.19 18.94
CA LEU A 99 13.55 17.99 18.59
C LEU A 99 13.66 16.99 19.73
N LYS A 100 12.54 16.69 20.38
CA LYS A 100 12.49 15.74 21.50
C LYS A 100 12.16 14.36 20.97
N ARG A 101 12.86 13.33 21.46
CA ARG A 101 12.57 11.91 21.14
C ARG A 101 11.13 11.50 21.46
N LYS A 102 10.48 12.14 22.44
CA LYS A 102 9.06 11.90 22.75
C LYS A 102 8.09 12.27 21.63
N VAL A 103 8.51 13.11 20.67
CA VAL A 103 7.69 13.54 19.52
C VAL A 103 8.00 12.65 18.30
N GLN A 104 8.88 11.66 18.44
CA GLN A 104 9.22 10.74 17.37
C GLN A 104 8.05 9.78 17.12
N VAL A 105 7.90 9.41 15.85
CA VAL A 105 7.00 8.34 15.43
C VAL A 105 7.66 6.99 15.69
N PHE A 106 6.94 6.10 16.36
CA PHE A 106 7.27 4.70 16.58
C PHE A 106 6.45 3.84 15.63
N THR A 107 7.15 3.09 14.79
CA THR A 107 6.54 2.20 13.79
C THR A 107 6.35 0.80 14.35
N LEU A 108 5.42 0.05 13.76
CA LEU A 108 5.26 -1.39 14.04
C LEU A 108 6.56 -2.19 13.85
N ALA A 109 7.47 -1.74 12.98
CA ALA A 109 8.77 -2.40 12.79
C ALA A 109 9.72 -2.25 13.99
N ALA A 110 9.46 -1.30 14.89
CA ALA A 110 10.19 -1.18 16.15
C ALA A 110 9.69 -2.18 17.20
N MET A 111 8.57 -2.86 16.96
CA MET A 111 8.10 -3.93 17.82
C MET A 111 8.91 -5.21 17.54
N GLU A 112 9.11 -5.99 18.59
CA GLU A 112 9.66 -7.33 18.45
C GLU A 112 8.58 -8.22 17.79
N ASN A 113 8.96 -8.98 16.75
CA ASN A 113 8.05 -9.93 16.08
C ASN A 113 7.78 -11.20 16.92
N THR A 114 8.11 -11.15 18.21
CA THR A 114 7.97 -12.25 19.16
C THR A 114 6.69 -12.07 19.95
N LYS A 115 5.76 -13.01 19.82
CA LYS A 115 4.64 -13.12 20.77
C LYS A 115 5.00 -14.14 21.85
N LEU A 116 4.60 -13.85 23.09
CA LEU A 116 4.66 -14.83 24.17
C LEU A 116 3.51 -15.82 23.97
N ILE A 117 3.85 -17.08 23.71
CA ILE A 117 2.89 -18.18 23.75
C ILE A 117 3.24 -18.99 24.98
N ASP A 118 2.32 -19.02 25.94
CA ASP A 118 2.55 -19.54 27.29
C ASP A 118 3.69 -18.78 28.00
N THR A 119 4.92 -19.32 27.97
CA THR A 119 6.11 -18.71 28.59
C THR A 119 7.25 -18.44 27.58
N ASP A 120 7.15 -18.95 26.36
CA ASP A 120 8.21 -18.87 25.36
C ASP A 120 7.96 -17.76 24.34
N SER A 121 9.02 -17.00 24.02
CA SER A 121 9.00 -16.03 22.94
C SER A 121 9.10 -16.76 21.59
N VAL A 122 8.01 -16.76 20.82
CA VAL A 122 7.99 -17.37 19.48
C VAL A 122 8.04 -16.28 18.43
N VAL A 123 9.03 -16.34 17.54
CA VAL A 123 9.11 -15.46 16.38
C VAL A 123 8.05 -15.89 15.38
N PHE A 124 7.08 -15.01 15.11
CA PHE A 124 6.01 -15.30 14.15
C PHE A 124 6.46 -14.88 12.74
N ASN A 125 6.52 -15.83 11.81
CA ASN A 125 6.72 -15.55 10.40
C ASN A 125 5.47 -15.93 9.60
N PRO A 126 4.68 -14.94 9.14
CA PRO A 126 3.46 -15.16 8.37
C PRO A 126 3.70 -15.99 7.10
N ASN A 127 4.88 -15.84 6.49
CA ASN A 127 5.21 -16.64 5.32
C ASN A 127 5.44 -18.10 5.68
N GLN A 128 6.04 -18.40 6.84
CA GLN A 128 6.18 -19.79 7.29
C GLN A 128 4.83 -20.44 7.55
N LEU A 129 3.91 -19.71 8.19
CA LEU A 129 2.54 -20.17 8.40
C LEU A 129 1.82 -20.40 7.07
N PHE A 130 1.90 -19.43 6.15
CA PHE A 130 1.35 -19.55 4.81
C PHE A 130 1.91 -20.75 4.04
N TYR A 131 3.23 -20.96 4.09
CA TYR A 131 3.85 -22.13 3.46
C TYR A 131 3.39 -23.44 4.11
N LEU A 132 3.24 -23.48 5.44
CA LEU A 132 2.74 -24.66 6.15
C LEU A 132 1.32 -24.99 5.70
N ILE A 133 0.43 -23.99 5.69
CA ILE A 133 -0.95 -24.11 5.22
C ILE A 133 -0.98 -24.54 3.74
N ALA A 134 -0.19 -23.91 2.88
CA ALA A 134 -0.10 -24.25 1.46
C ALA A 134 0.44 -25.67 1.20
N CYS A 135 1.33 -26.17 2.06
CA CYS A 135 1.83 -27.55 1.98
C CYS A 135 0.82 -28.58 2.50
N VAL A 136 -0.01 -28.23 3.48
CA VAL A 136 -1.01 -29.14 4.07
C VAL A 136 -2.33 -29.15 3.27
N LEU A 137 -2.66 -28.05 2.59
CA LEU A 137 -3.83 -27.94 1.72
C LEU A 137 -3.74 -28.90 0.51
N ARG A 138 -4.56 -29.95 0.50
CA ARG A 138 -4.66 -30.89 -0.63
C ARG A 138 -5.84 -30.58 -1.54
N SER A 139 -6.86 -29.90 -1.03
CA SER A 139 -8.02 -29.40 -1.79
C SER A 139 -8.60 -28.14 -1.14
N ALA A 140 -9.52 -27.43 -1.82
CA ALA A 140 -10.21 -26.27 -1.26
C ALA A 140 -11.08 -26.64 -0.04
N ASP A 141 -11.57 -27.87 0.02
CA ASP A 141 -12.41 -28.37 1.11
C ASP A 141 -11.60 -28.62 2.40
N ASP A 142 -10.29 -28.83 2.30
CA ASP A 142 -9.39 -29.00 3.45
C ASP A 142 -9.10 -27.68 4.19
N LEU A 143 -9.41 -26.53 3.57
CA LEU A 143 -9.07 -25.20 4.11
C LEU A 143 -9.81 -24.89 5.41
N GLU A 144 -11.09 -25.24 5.50
CA GLU A 144 -11.92 -24.97 6.68
C GLU A 144 -11.41 -25.76 7.89
N GLY A 145 -10.96 -27.01 7.68
CA GLY A 145 -10.36 -27.83 8.74
C GLY A 145 -8.97 -27.35 9.18
N CYS A 146 -8.19 -26.75 8.28
CA CYS A 146 -6.86 -26.21 8.60
C CYS A 146 -6.94 -24.93 9.44
N LEU A 147 -8.02 -24.15 9.30
CA LEU A 147 -8.20 -22.85 9.97
C LEU A 147 -9.14 -22.91 11.18
N GLN A 148 -9.61 -24.10 11.57
CA GLN A 148 -10.63 -24.25 12.64
C GLN A 148 -10.20 -23.75 14.03
N TYR A 149 -8.90 -23.48 14.22
CA TYR A 149 -8.31 -23.03 15.48
C TYR A 149 -7.56 -21.69 15.38
N GLU A 150 -7.60 -21.04 14.21
CA GLU A 150 -7.15 -19.64 14.05
C GLU A 150 -8.29 -18.66 14.38
#